data_AF-A0A2K9HJK2-F1
#
_entry.id   AF-A0A2K9HJK2-F1
#
_cell.length_a   1.000
_cell.length_b   1.000
_cell.length_c   1.000
_cell.angle_alpha   90.00
_cell.angle_beta   90.00
_cell.angle_gamma   90.00
#
_symmetry.space_group_name_H-M   'P 1'
#
loop_
_entity.id
_entity.type
_entity.pdbx_description
1 polymer ?
#
loop_
_entity_poly.entity_id
_entity_poly.type
_entity_poly.pdbx_seq_one_letter_code
_entity_poly.pdbx_strand_id
1 'polypeptide(L)'
;MLNSISKNDNIKFQRRLGFSEISWDFKQHPLLNHIADDKRTEVNGSLQNAFSIWKSEAQDRFDQLKYNEEELNKIFIDLYGLQDELTPDVADKDVSVRLANEKRDIKSFLSYFVGVVFGRYSLDTEGLAFAGGQWDSSKYDSFVPNDDNILMLNDKKYFDDKRDIMSRLKEFLTVTFGADNVKDNLEYIASVVGKKADNTEDSIRRYFVEDFFKDHKKIYQKRPIYWEFSSGRANGFKALMYLHRYNENELAMIRTNYLHPLQGRYETNLKQLDQLLESETVAKEKKKLEKEINHVNKQLSEIKKYDPLIQHIANEKISLDLDDGVVVNYEKLQNGEKILTNYK
;
A
#
# COMPACT_ATOMS: atom_id res chain seq x y z
N MET A 1 11.48 -37.20 27.33
CA MET A 1 12.15 -37.22 26.00
C MET A 1 11.20 -36.94 24.83
N LEU A 2 9.97 -36.45 25.04
CA LEU A 2 9.08 -35.95 23.98
C LEU A 2 8.79 -34.43 24.10
N ASN A 3 9.06 -33.82 25.26
CA ASN A 3 8.93 -32.37 25.48
C ASN A 3 10.14 -31.52 25.01
N SER A 4 11.14 -32.13 24.37
CA SER A 4 12.35 -31.43 23.91
C SER A 4 12.54 -31.42 22.39
N ILE A 5 11.63 -32.02 21.61
CA ILE A 5 11.76 -32.10 20.15
C ILE A 5 10.78 -31.16 19.41
N SER A 6 9.74 -30.61 20.05
CA SER A 6 8.80 -29.69 19.36
C SER A 6 9.04 -28.19 19.59
N LYS A 7 9.97 -27.80 20.48
CA LYS A 7 10.15 -26.38 20.86
C LYS A 7 11.26 -25.62 20.14
N ASN A 8 12.21 -26.31 19.48
CA ASN A 8 13.39 -25.64 18.91
C ASN A 8 13.49 -25.60 17.38
N ASP A 9 12.58 -26.24 16.64
CA ASP A 9 12.53 -26.14 15.17
C ASP A 9 11.31 -25.37 14.64
N ASN A 10 10.48 -24.81 15.53
CA ASN A 10 9.49 -23.79 15.19
C ASN A 10 10.19 -22.42 15.02
N ILE A 11 11.06 -22.37 14.01
CA ILE A 11 11.43 -21.11 13.35
C ILE A 11 10.12 -20.39 13.04
N LYS A 12 10.04 -19.12 13.44
CA LYS A 12 8.96 -18.14 13.23
C LYS A 12 8.51 -18.02 11.77
N PHE A 13 7.87 -19.04 11.23
CA PHE A 13 7.09 -19.00 10.02
C PHE A 13 5.67 -19.42 10.40
N GLN A 14 4.92 -18.49 11.00
CA GLN A 14 3.47 -18.54 10.87
C GLN A 14 3.19 -18.60 9.36
N ARG A 15 2.88 -19.79 8.83
CA ARG A 15 2.34 -19.96 7.48
C ARG A 15 1.08 -19.12 7.42
N ARG A 16 1.22 -17.88 6.94
CA ARG A 16 0.06 -17.08 6.58
C ARG A 16 -0.53 -17.81 5.39
N LEU A 17 -1.72 -18.40 5.56
CA LEU A 17 -2.54 -18.84 4.44
C LEU A 17 -2.60 -17.71 3.39
N GLY A 18 -2.77 -18.06 2.11
CA GLY A 18 -2.59 -17.23 0.89
C GLY A 18 -3.41 -15.94 0.76
N PHE A 19 -3.79 -15.29 1.86
CA PHE A 19 -4.63 -14.11 1.95
C PHE A 19 -3.84 -12.82 2.23
N SER A 20 -2.53 -12.91 2.46
CA SER A 20 -1.64 -11.76 2.67
C SER A 20 -0.62 -11.70 1.55
N GLU A 21 -0.27 -10.51 1.07
CA GLU A 21 0.70 -10.31 -0.01
C GLU A 21 2.10 -10.93 0.23
N ILE A 22 2.41 -11.28 1.48
CA ILE A 22 3.66 -11.92 1.87
C ILE A 22 3.56 -13.44 1.99
N SER A 23 2.37 -14.02 1.76
CA SER A 23 2.14 -15.45 1.74
C SER A 23 2.64 -16.03 0.41
N TRP A 24 3.25 -17.21 0.46
CA TRP A 24 3.80 -17.88 -0.73
C TRP A 24 2.74 -18.16 -1.80
N ASP A 25 1.53 -18.53 -1.40
CA ASP A 25 0.42 -18.87 -2.31
C ASP A 25 -0.59 -17.72 -2.44
N PHE A 26 -0.15 -16.46 -2.33
CA PHE A 26 -1.06 -15.33 -2.45
C PHE A 26 -1.57 -15.20 -3.89
N LYS A 27 -2.88 -15.44 -4.09
CA LYS A 27 -3.54 -15.36 -5.39
C LYS A 27 -4.17 -13.99 -5.62
N GLN A 28 -5.02 -13.55 -4.71
CA GLN A 28 -5.78 -12.30 -4.81
C GLN A 28 -6.13 -11.79 -3.41
N HIS A 29 -6.41 -10.49 -3.29
CA HIS A 29 -6.87 -9.93 -2.03
C HIS A 29 -8.28 -10.47 -1.69
N PRO A 30 -8.55 -10.91 -0.45
CA PRO A 30 -9.83 -11.56 -0.10
C PRO A 30 -11.08 -10.70 -0.36
N LEU A 31 -10.95 -9.38 -0.21
CA LEU A 31 -12.02 -8.43 -0.49
C LEU A 31 -12.38 -8.33 -1.99
N LEU A 32 -11.63 -9.01 -2.84
CA LEU A 32 -11.90 -9.10 -4.27
C LEU A 32 -12.41 -10.49 -4.71
N ASN A 33 -12.51 -11.47 -3.81
CA ASN A 33 -12.96 -12.82 -4.18
C ASN A 33 -14.42 -12.87 -4.67
N HIS A 34 -15.20 -11.83 -4.34
CA HIS A 34 -16.62 -11.68 -4.64
C HIS A 34 -16.91 -10.52 -5.59
N ILE A 35 -15.95 -10.13 -6.42
CA ILE A 35 -16.09 -9.01 -7.37
C ILE A 35 -15.92 -9.39 -8.85
N ALA A 36 -15.82 -10.68 -9.17
CA ALA A 36 -15.99 -11.13 -10.56
C ALA A 36 -17.41 -10.75 -11.03
N ASP A 37 -17.61 -10.51 -12.33
CA ASP A 37 -18.86 -9.89 -12.86
C ASP A 37 -20.15 -10.62 -12.46
N ASP A 38 -20.09 -11.94 -12.22
CA ASP A 38 -21.18 -12.77 -11.71
C ASP A 38 -21.42 -12.62 -10.19
N LYS A 39 -20.41 -12.20 -9.44
CA LYS A 39 -20.42 -12.05 -7.97
C LYS A 39 -20.49 -10.62 -7.46
N ARG A 40 -20.25 -9.59 -8.29
CA ARG A 40 -20.38 -8.17 -7.89
C ARG A 40 -21.77 -7.85 -7.31
N THR A 41 -22.79 -8.57 -7.77
CA THR A 41 -24.17 -8.53 -7.27
C THR A 41 -24.29 -9.02 -5.83
N GLU A 42 -23.47 -9.98 -5.39
CA GLU A 42 -23.48 -10.53 -4.02
C GLU A 42 -23.08 -9.47 -2.98
N VAL A 43 -22.17 -8.57 -3.34
CA VAL A 43 -21.73 -7.45 -2.48
C VAL A 43 -22.41 -6.13 -2.82
N ASN A 44 -23.23 -6.09 -3.88
CA ASN A 44 -23.81 -4.87 -4.47
C ASN A 44 -22.74 -3.78 -4.74
N GLY A 45 -21.54 -4.20 -5.16
CA GLY A 45 -20.38 -3.32 -5.34
C GLY A 45 -19.88 -2.58 -4.09
N SER A 46 -20.30 -2.97 -2.88
CA SER A 46 -19.84 -2.35 -1.64
C SER A 46 -18.62 -3.06 -1.05
N LEU A 47 -17.53 -2.32 -0.85
CA LEU A 47 -16.33 -2.79 -0.17
C LEU A 47 -16.61 -3.16 1.30
N GLN A 48 -17.55 -2.47 1.94
CA GLN A 48 -17.97 -2.78 3.31
C GLN A 48 -18.72 -4.12 3.39
N ASN A 49 -19.56 -4.41 2.40
CA ASN A 49 -20.21 -5.72 2.28
C ASN A 49 -19.19 -6.82 2.01
N ALA A 50 -18.24 -6.58 1.09
CA ALA A 50 -17.15 -7.50 0.84
C ALA A 50 -16.34 -7.80 2.11
N PHE A 51 -16.07 -6.79 2.95
CA PHE A 51 -15.44 -6.99 4.25
C PHE A 51 -16.31 -7.80 5.22
N SER A 52 -17.62 -7.57 5.24
CA SER A 52 -18.55 -8.31 6.10
C SER A 52 -18.62 -9.79 5.74
N ILE A 53 -18.65 -10.12 4.44
CA ILE A 53 -18.58 -11.51 3.97
C ILE A 53 -17.23 -12.13 4.36
N TRP A 54 -16.12 -11.45 4.07
CA TRP A 54 -14.78 -11.90 4.46
C TRP A 54 -14.68 -12.17 5.97
N LYS A 55 -15.28 -11.31 6.80
CA LYS A 55 -15.31 -11.47 8.24
C LYS A 55 -16.03 -12.76 8.66
N SER A 56 -17.18 -13.06 8.05
CA SER A 56 -17.89 -14.33 8.29
C SER A 56 -17.03 -15.52 7.89
N GLU A 57 -16.50 -15.53 6.66
CA GLU A 57 -15.67 -16.63 6.19
C GLU A 57 -14.40 -16.85 7.03
N ALA A 58 -13.78 -15.76 7.50
CA ALA A 58 -12.60 -15.84 8.35
C ALA A 58 -12.94 -16.42 9.73
N GLN A 59 -14.14 -16.14 10.24
CA GLN A 59 -14.66 -16.73 11.48
C GLN A 59 -14.96 -18.22 11.28
N ASP A 60 -15.69 -18.59 10.23
CA ASP A 60 -16.04 -19.98 9.95
C ASP A 60 -14.79 -20.85 9.77
N ARG A 61 -13.77 -20.36 9.05
CA ARG A 61 -12.48 -21.06 8.91
C ARG A 61 -11.72 -21.18 10.22
N PHE A 62 -11.80 -20.17 11.07
CA PHE A 62 -11.16 -20.18 12.39
C PHE A 62 -11.81 -21.24 13.28
N ASP A 63 -13.14 -21.24 13.36
CA ASP A 63 -13.93 -22.17 14.18
C ASP A 63 -13.75 -23.61 13.68
N GLN A 64 -13.76 -23.83 12.36
CA GLN A 64 -13.52 -25.15 11.77
C GLN A 64 -12.11 -25.66 12.07
N LEU A 65 -11.08 -24.81 11.92
CA LEU A 65 -9.71 -25.25 12.20
C LEU A 65 -9.52 -25.56 13.68
N LYS A 66 -10.05 -24.71 14.56
CA LYS A 66 -10.00 -24.94 16.00
C LYS A 66 -10.68 -26.27 16.36
N TYR A 67 -11.89 -26.50 15.87
CA TYR A 67 -12.61 -27.75 16.07
C TYR A 67 -11.81 -28.97 15.58
N ASN A 68 -11.23 -28.89 14.37
CA ASN A 68 -10.42 -29.97 13.83
C ASN A 68 -9.16 -30.25 14.69
N GLU A 69 -8.49 -29.21 15.19
CA GLU A 69 -7.32 -29.36 16.07
C GLU A 69 -7.72 -29.97 17.43
N GLU A 70 -8.86 -29.57 18.00
CA GLU A 70 -9.39 -30.13 19.25
C GLU A 70 -9.81 -31.60 19.09
N GLU A 71 -10.47 -31.97 17.99
CA GLU A 71 -10.83 -33.36 17.70
C GLU A 71 -9.59 -34.22 17.45
N LEU A 72 -8.57 -33.69 16.76
CA LEU A 72 -7.29 -34.39 16.61
C LEU A 72 -6.62 -34.61 17.97
N ASN A 73 -6.57 -33.57 18.81
CA ASN A 73 -6.00 -33.68 20.16
C ASN A 73 -6.74 -34.73 20.99
N LYS A 74 -8.07 -34.80 20.90
CA LYS A 74 -8.88 -35.81 21.58
C LYS A 74 -8.52 -37.23 21.14
N ILE A 75 -8.43 -37.48 19.83
CA ILE A 75 -8.01 -38.78 19.28
C ILE A 75 -6.62 -39.16 19.79
N PHE A 76 -5.68 -38.21 19.85
CA PHE A 76 -4.33 -38.47 20.37
C PHE A 76 -4.30 -38.74 21.86
N ILE A 77 -5.02 -37.95 22.66
CA ILE A 77 -5.14 -38.13 24.12
C ILE A 77 -5.71 -39.52 24.41
N ASP A 78 -6.74 -39.94 23.67
CA ASP A 78 -7.36 -41.26 23.82
C ASP A 78 -6.43 -42.40 23.42
N LEU A 79 -5.69 -42.24 22.31
CA LEU A 79 -4.75 -43.27 21.83
C LEU A 79 -3.59 -43.51 22.82
N TYR A 80 -3.13 -42.46 23.50
CA TYR A 80 -1.98 -42.53 24.40
C TYR A 80 -2.36 -42.64 25.89
N GLY A 81 -3.64 -42.62 26.23
CA GLY A 81 -4.11 -42.73 27.62
C GLY A 81 -3.73 -41.52 28.48
N LEU A 82 -3.72 -40.31 27.90
CA LEU A 82 -3.23 -39.08 28.54
C LEU A 82 -4.36 -38.21 29.13
N GLN A 83 -5.54 -38.79 29.40
CA GLN A 83 -6.74 -38.03 29.80
C GLN A 83 -6.56 -37.26 31.12
N ASP A 84 -5.72 -37.77 32.03
CA ASP A 84 -5.44 -37.12 33.32
C ASP A 84 -4.37 -36.02 33.22
N GLU A 85 -3.65 -35.95 32.10
CA GLU A 85 -2.51 -35.03 31.91
C GLU A 85 -2.81 -33.87 30.94
N LEU A 86 -3.71 -34.08 29.97
CA LEU A 86 -3.94 -33.14 28.87
C LEU A 86 -5.45 -32.94 28.61
N THR A 87 -5.79 -31.73 28.15
CA THR A 87 -7.11 -31.42 27.58
C THR A 87 -7.01 -31.22 26.07
N PRO A 88 -8.07 -31.54 25.30
CA PRO A 88 -8.06 -31.37 23.86
C PRO A 88 -8.14 -29.90 23.43
N ASP A 89 -8.58 -29.00 24.32
CA ASP A 89 -8.88 -27.59 24.04
C ASP A 89 -7.69 -26.82 23.45
N VAL A 90 -7.97 -26.03 22.42
CA VAL A 90 -6.98 -25.14 21.80
C VAL A 90 -7.29 -23.70 22.15
N ALA A 91 -6.31 -22.97 22.67
CA ALA A 91 -6.50 -21.54 22.92
C ALA A 91 -6.53 -20.77 21.59
N ASP A 92 -7.40 -19.78 21.46
CA ASP A 92 -7.59 -19.00 20.23
C ASP A 92 -6.30 -18.40 19.65
N LYS A 93 -5.33 -18.07 20.51
CA LYS A 93 -4.01 -17.53 20.14
C LYS A 93 -3.12 -18.54 19.42
N ASP A 94 -3.38 -19.83 19.60
CA ASP A 94 -2.60 -20.95 19.09
C ASP A 94 -3.16 -21.47 17.76
N VAL A 95 -4.39 -21.09 17.41
CA VAL A 95 -4.98 -21.34 16.08
C VAL A 95 -4.24 -20.54 15.02
N SER A 96 -3.78 -21.24 13.96
CA SER A 96 -2.89 -20.66 12.96
C SER A 96 -3.57 -19.72 11.95
N VAL A 97 -4.89 -19.79 11.82
CA VAL A 97 -5.71 -18.90 10.98
C VAL A 97 -5.99 -17.58 11.69
N ARG A 98 -5.95 -16.47 10.94
CA ARG A 98 -6.20 -15.14 11.50
C ARG A 98 -7.65 -14.73 11.26
N LEU A 99 -8.28 -14.21 12.31
CA LEU A 99 -9.56 -13.50 12.21
C LEU A 99 -9.43 -12.22 11.38
N ALA A 100 -10.55 -11.80 10.77
CA ALA A 100 -10.66 -10.54 10.07
C ALA A 100 -10.48 -9.35 11.01
N ASN A 101 -9.79 -8.32 10.54
CA ASN A 101 -9.60 -7.08 11.25
C ASN A 101 -9.73 -5.93 10.26
N GLU A 102 -10.82 -5.16 10.39
CA GLU A 102 -11.21 -4.13 9.42
C GLU A 102 -10.06 -3.18 9.06
N LYS A 103 -9.43 -2.58 10.07
CA LYS A 103 -8.33 -1.65 9.85
C LYS A 103 -7.13 -2.30 9.16
N ARG A 104 -6.73 -3.51 9.56
CA ARG A 104 -5.62 -4.24 8.94
C ARG A 104 -5.96 -4.63 7.51
N ASP A 105 -7.16 -5.11 7.27
CA ASP A 105 -7.59 -5.68 5.99
C ASP A 105 -7.85 -4.58 4.95
N ILE A 106 -8.36 -3.41 5.37
CA ILE A 106 -8.44 -2.22 4.49
C ILE A 106 -7.04 -1.67 4.16
N LYS A 107 -6.09 -1.67 5.11
CA LYS A 107 -4.70 -1.31 4.80
C LYS A 107 -4.05 -2.29 3.83
N SER A 108 -4.30 -3.59 4.00
CA SER A 108 -3.86 -4.64 3.08
C SER A 108 -4.47 -4.45 1.68
N PHE A 109 -5.74 -4.07 1.61
CA PHE A 109 -6.41 -3.77 0.35
C PHE A 109 -5.76 -2.59 -0.40
N LEU A 110 -5.44 -1.51 0.32
CA LEU A 110 -4.73 -0.37 -0.28
C LEU A 110 -3.30 -0.71 -0.70
N SER A 111 -2.61 -1.59 0.02
CA SER A 111 -1.31 -2.13 -0.40
C SER A 111 -1.43 -2.96 -1.68
N TYR A 112 -2.48 -3.78 -1.79
CA TYR A 112 -2.73 -4.59 -2.97
C TYR A 112 -3.05 -3.70 -4.17
N PHE A 113 -3.89 -2.68 -3.98
CA PHE A 113 -4.15 -1.63 -4.98
C PHE A 113 -2.85 -1.00 -5.49
N VAL A 114 -1.94 -0.60 -4.61
CA VAL A 114 -0.63 -0.05 -5.03
C VAL A 114 0.17 -1.08 -5.83
N GLY A 115 0.11 -2.36 -5.46
CA GLY A 115 0.70 -3.45 -6.24
C GLY A 115 0.10 -3.60 -7.63
N VAL A 116 -1.22 -3.44 -7.78
CA VAL A 116 -1.91 -3.44 -9.08
C VAL A 116 -1.49 -2.21 -9.91
N VAL A 117 -1.36 -1.03 -9.30
CA VAL A 117 -0.85 0.19 -9.97
C VAL A 117 0.56 -0.01 -10.52
N PHE A 118 1.43 -0.71 -9.81
CA PHE A 118 2.77 -1.04 -10.30
C PHE A 118 2.81 -2.27 -11.22
N GLY A 119 1.70 -3.02 -11.36
CA GLY A 119 1.63 -4.27 -12.11
C GLY A 119 2.25 -5.47 -11.40
N ARG A 120 2.59 -5.36 -10.11
CA ARG A 120 2.97 -6.54 -9.32
C ARG A 120 1.86 -7.60 -9.31
N TYR A 121 0.62 -7.12 -9.27
CA TYR A 121 -0.59 -7.92 -9.39
C TYR A 121 -1.38 -7.48 -10.61
N SER A 122 -2.18 -8.40 -11.14
CA SER A 122 -3.23 -8.10 -12.11
C SER A 122 -4.58 -8.50 -11.55
N LEU A 123 -5.64 -7.86 -12.04
CA LEU A 123 -7.01 -8.31 -11.81
C LEU A 123 -7.41 -9.47 -12.73
N ASP A 124 -6.64 -9.70 -13.80
CA ASP A 124 -6.94 -10.66 -14.86
C ASP A 124 -6.16 -11.98 -14.71
N THR A 125 -5.21 -12.05 -13.76
CA THR A 125 -4.40 -13.25 -13.51
C THR A 125 -4.24 -13.51 -12.02
N GLU A 126 -4.37 -14.77 -11.58
CA GLU A 126 -4.09 -15.16 -10.20
C GLU A 126 -2.61 -15.00 -9.85
N GLY A 127 -2.33 -14.46 -8.66
CA GLY A 127 -0.99 -14.37 -8.10
C GLY A 127 -0.16 -13.22 -8.63
N LEU A 128 1.17 -13.38 -8.59
CA LEU A 128 2.10 -12.35 -9.05
C LEU A 128 2.08 -12.29 -10.59
N ALA A 129 1.68 -11.13 -11.12
CA ALA A 129 1.73 -10.86 -12.56
C ALA A 129 3.15 -10.50 -13.00
N PHE A 130 3.85 -9.70 -12.18
CA PHE A 130 5.23 -9.27 -12.40
C PHE A 130 6.00 -9.18 -11.08
N ALA A 131 7.21 -9.75 -11.05
CA ALA A 131 8.14 -9.68 -9.92
C ALA A 131 9.60 -9.59 -10.41
N GLY A 132 9.84 -8.87 -11.50
CA GLY A 132 11.13 -8.81 -12.19
C GLY A 132 11.17 -9.71 -13.44
N GLY A 133 12.19 -9.51 -14.28
CA GLY A 133 12.33 -10.22 -15.55
C GLY A 133 11.57 -9.56 -16.70
N GLN A 134 11.04 -10.36 -17.63
CA GLN A 134 10.35 -9.86 -18.83
C GLN A 134 8.93 -9.41 -18.50
N TRP A 135 8.60 -8.18 -18.91
CA TRP A 135 7.26 -7.63 -18.77
C TRP A 135 6.32 -8.25 -19.82
N ASP A 136 5.18 -8.74 -19.36
CA ASP A 136 4.13 -9.29 -20.22
C ASP A 136 2.87 -8.43 -20.09
N SER A 137 2.64 -7.56 -21.07
CA SER A 137 1.49 -6.65 -21.07
C SER A 137 0.16 -7.37 -21.24
N SER A 138 0.14 -8.59 -21.78
CA SER A 138 -1.10 -9.34 -22.02
C SER A 138 -1.81 -9.77 -20.72
N LYS A 139 -1.10 -9.70 -19.59
CA LYS A 139 -1.65 -9.98 -18.26
C LYS A 139 -2.53 -8.86 -17.70
N TYR A 140 -2.61 -7.70 -18.34
CA TYR A 140 -3.30 -6.52 -17.79
C TYR A 140 -4.32 -5.98 -18.78
N ASP A 141 -5.58 -6.38 -18.60
CA ASP A 141 -6.70 -5.96 -19.44
C ASP A 141 -7.65 -5.05 -18.66
N SER A 142 -8.22 -5.56 -17.55
CA SER A 142 -9.20 -4.82 -16.75
C SER A 142 -8.63 -3.54 -16.13
N PHE A 143 -7.36 -3.57 -15.72
CA PHE A 143 -6.67 -2.42 -15.15
C PHE A 143 -5.22 -2.40 -15.60
N VAL A 144 -4.88 -1.44 -16.46
CA VAL A 144 -3.53 -1.28 -16.99
C VAL A 144 -2.65 -0.58 -15.94
N PRO A 145 -1.50 -1.16 -15.53
CA PRO A 145 -0.55 -0.52 -14.62
C PRO A 145 -0.05 0.82 -15.12
N ASN A 146 0.63 1.57 -14.25
CA ASN A 146 1.36 2.76 -14.68
C ASN A 146 2.50 2.36 -15.63
N ASP A 147 2.64 3.11 -16.73
CA ASP A 147 3.74 2.93 -17.70
C ASP A 147 5.08 3.20 -17.03
N ASP A 148 5.15 4.28 -16.27
CA ASP A 148 6.30 4.65 -15.44
C ASP A 148 6.24 3.95 -14.07
N ASN A 149 7.39 3.62 -13.48
CA ASN A 149 7.47 2.94 -12.18
C ASN A 149 7.37 3.94 -11.01
N ILE A 150 6.48 4.93 -11.12
CA ILE A 150 6.30 6.00 -10.13
C ILE A 150 4.83 6.31 -9.88
N LEU A 151 4.50 6.48 -8.59
CA LEU A 151 3.19 6.90 -8.12
C LEU A 151 3.31 8.03 -7.08
N MET A 152 2.73 9.19 -7.36
CA MET A 152 2.87 10.39 -6.51
C MET A 152 1.95 10.34 -5.29
N LEU A 153 2.50 10.73 -4.14
CA LEU A 153 1.81 10.86 -2.86
C LEU A 153 1.65 12.34 -2.51
N ASN A 154 0.77 13.03 -3.23
CA ASN A 154 0.52 14.46 -3.02
C ASN A 154 -0.58 14.68 -1.98
N ASP A 155 -0.42 15.74 -1.18
CA ASP A 155 -1.40 16.21 -0.21
C ASP A 155 -2.60 16.94 -0.86
N LYS A 156 -2.44 17.40 -2.10
CA LYS A 156 -3.50 17.94 -2.95
C LYS A 156 -3.46 17.33 -4.35
N LYS A 157 -4.53 17.53 -5.11
CA LYS A 157 -4.65 17.09 -6.50
C LYS A 157 -3.87 18.03 -7.46
N TYR A 158 -2.56 17.83 -7.57
CA TYR A 158 -1.71 18.57 -8.54
C TYR A 158 -1.69 17.94 -9.94
N PHE A 159 -2.07 16.66 -10.04
CA PHE A 159 -2.21 15.92 -11.28
C PHE A 159 -3.61 15.30 -11.35
N ASP A 160 -4.15 15.20 -12.55
CA ASP A 160 -5.45 14.60 -12.84
C ASP A 160 -5.32 13.40 -13.78
N ASP A 161 -4.20 12.68 -13.64
CA ASP A 161 -3.81 11.56 -14.48
C ASP A 161 -3.21 10.43 -13.64
N LYS A 162 -2.61 9.44 -14.31
CA LYS A 162 -2.08 8.24 -13.67
C LYS A 162 -0.95 8.48 -12.66
N ARG A 163 -0.39 9.70 -12.60
CA ARG A 163 0.60 10.06 -11.58
C ARG A 163 -0.02 10.18 -10.19
N ASP A 164 -1.30 10.54 -10.08
CA ASP A 164 -1.96 10.79 -8.81
C ASP A 164 -2.57 9.51 -8.20
N ILE A 165 -2.24 9.24 -6.93
CA ILE A 165 -2.72 8.05 -6.23
C ILE A 165 -4.24 8.00 -6.05
N MET A 166 -4.92 9.14 -5.89
CA MET A 166 -6.38 9.14 -5.74
C MET A 166 -7.09 8.94 -7.07
N SER A 167 -6.55 9.48 -8.17
CA SER A 167 -7.05 9.17 -9.51
C SER A 167 -6.97 7.67 -9.80
N ARG A 168 -5.83 7.04 -9.48
CA ARG A 168 -5.65 5.60 -9.63
C ARG A 168 -6.51 4.77 -8.70
N LEU A 169 -6.72 5.22 -7.45
CA LEU A 169 -7.62 4.53 -6.51
C LEU A 169 -9.07 4.57 -7.00
N LYS A 170 -9.53 5.72 -7.51
CA LYS A 170 -10.88 5.84 -8.09
C LYS A 170 -11.05 4.92 -9.29
N GLU A 171 -10.10 4.89 -10.21
CA GLU A 171 -10.10 3.98 -11.35
C GLU A 171 -10.14 2.52 -10.91
N PHE A 172 -9.30 2.15 -9.94
CA PHE A 172 -9.28 0.80 -9.38
C PHE A 172 -10.64 0.41 -8.78
N LEU A 173 -11.24 1.29 -7.97
CA LEU A 173 -12.56 1.08 -7.39
C LEU A 173 -13.66 1.01 -8.45
N THR A 174 -13.58 1.80 -9.53
CA THR A 174 -14.51 1.72 -10.66
C THR A 174 -14.46 0.36 -11.31
N VAL A 175 -13.26 -0.16 -11.60
CA VAL A 175 -13.07 -1.46 -12.26
C VAL A 175 -13.51 -2.62 -11.36
N THR A 176 -13.23 -2.53 -10.05
CA THR A 176 -13.47 -3.62 -9.11
C THR A 176 -14.89 -3.64 -8.53
N PHE A 177 -15.44 -2.48 -8.19
CA PHE A 177 -16.70 -2.34 -7.45
C PHE A 177 -17.80 -1.62 -8.23
N GLY A 178 -17.53 -1.21 -9.47
CA GLY A 178 -18.45 -0.48 -10.31
C GLY A 178 -18.45 1.03 -10.04
N ALA A 179 -18.69 1.82 -11.08
CA ALA A 179 -18.62 3.29 -11.04
C ALA A 179 -19.57 3.91 -10.00
N ASP A 180 -20.76 3.35 -9.84
CA ASP A 180 -21.80 3.90 -8.96
C ASP A 180 -21.43 3.81 -7.46
N ASN A 181 -20.55 2.88 -7.09
CA ASN A 181 -20.18 2.63 -5.69
C ASN A 181 -18.88 3.31 -5.26
N VAL A 182 -18.18 4.00 -6.18
CA VAL A 182 -16.86 4.59 -5.90
C VAL A 182 -16.92 5.57 -4.72
N LYS A 183 -17.98 6.40 -4.66
CA LYS A 183 -18.15 7.39 -3.59
C LYS A 183 -18.26 6.71 -2.22
N ASP A 184 -19.19 5.77 -2.09
CA ASP A 184 -19.46 5.08 -0.82
C ASP A 184 -18.24 4.26 -0.37
N ASN A 185 -17.54 3.64 -1.32
CA ASN A 185 -16.30 2.91 -1.04
C ASN A 185 -15.17 3.82 -0.55
N LEU A 186 -15.02 5.03 -1.11
CA LEU A 186 -14.07 6.02 -0.60
C LEU A 186 -14.47 6.49 0.80
N GLU A 187 -15.75 6.75 1.05
CA GLU A 187 -16.24 7.14 2.38
C GLU A 187 -15.96 6.05 3.42
N TYR A 188 -16.18 4.78 3.06
CA TYR A 188 -15.84 3.65 3.91
C TYR A 188 -14.33 3.56 4.19
N ILE A 189 -13.48 3.63 3.16
CA ILE A 189 -12.01 3.65 3.34
C ILE A 189 -11.58 4.79 4.27
N ALA A 190 -12.10 5.99 4.04
CA ALA A 190 -11.80 7.16 4.88
C ALA A 190 -12.24 6.97 6.33
N SER A 191 -13.37 6.31 6.58
CA SER A 191 -13.84 6.02 7.94
C SER A 191 -12.92 5.05 8.71
N VAL A 192 -12.27 4.12 8.01
CA VAL A 192 -11.45 3.06 8.62
C VAL A 192 -9.97 3.47 8.77
N VAL A 193 -9.37 4.03 7.73
CA VAL A 193 -7.93 4.35 7.68
C VAL A 193 -7.62 5.83 7.48
N GLY A 194 -8.63 6.60 7.05
CA GLY A 194 -8.47 8.02 6.77
C GLY A 194 -8.07 8.83 7.99
N LYS A 195 -7.55 10.02 7.73
CA LYS A 195 -7.07 10.96 8.74
C LYS A 195 -7.98 12.18 8.75
N LYS A 196 -8.02 12.90 9.88
CA LYS A 196 -8.81 14.13 9.99
C LYS A 196 -8.43 15.12 8.88
N ALA A 197 -9.40 15.47 8.04
CA ALA A 197 -9.29 16.41 6.93
C ALA A 197 -10.68 17.01 6.63
N ASP A 198 -10.75 17.93 5.67
CA ASP A 198 -11.98 18.65 5.34
C ASP A 198 -12.96 17.82 4.50
N ASN A 199 -12.48 16.81 3.77
CA ASN A 199 -13.29 15.91 2.96
C ASN A 199 -12.69 14.49 2.90
N THR A 200 -13.45 13.56 2.33
CA THR A 200 -13.11 12.14 2.16
C THR A 200 -11.81 11.93 1.38
N GLU A 201 -11.61 12.65 0.27
CA GLU A 201 -10.41 12.50 -0.55
C GLU A 201 -9.17 12.95 0.21
N ASP A 202 -9.20 14.12 0.85
CA ASP A 202 -8.07 14.64 1.63
C ASP A 202 -7.77 13.74 2.85
N SER A 203 -8.80 13.12 3.43
CA SER A 203 -8.66 12.16 4.51
C SER A 203 -7.84 10.93 4.10
N ILE A 204 -8.07 10.41 2.89
CA ILE A 204 -7.34 9.28 2.32
C ILE A 204 -5.96 9.70 1.83
N ARG A 205 -5.83 10.85 1.15
CA ARG A 205 -4.52 11.42 0.74
C ARG A 205 -3.59 11.52 1.93
N ARG A 206 -4.09 12.04 3.04
CA ARG A 206 -3.30 12.19 4.27
C ARG A 206 -2.87 10.84 4.85
N TYR A 207 -3.69 9.78 4.74
CA TYR A 207 -3.24 8.42 5.07
C TYR A 207 -2.08 7.97 4.19
N PHE A 208 -2.18 8.14 2.86
CA PHE A 208 -1.11 7.78 1.93
C PHE A 208 0.19 8.55 2.19
N VAL A 209 0.08 9.86 2.44
CA VAL A 209 1.24 10.72 2.72
C VAL A 209 1.87 10.38 4.07
N GLU A 210 1.10 10.12 5.13
CA GLU A 210 1.66 10.01 6.48
C GLU A 210 1.95 8.58 6.93
N ASP A 211 1.11 7.62 6.57
CA ASP A 211 1.05 6.31 7.24
C ASP A 211 1.28 5.11 6.33
N PHE A 212 0.94 5.19 5.04
CA PHE A 212 1.03 4.05 4.12
C PHE A 212 2.41 3.40 4.11
N PHE A 213 3.48 4.18 3.91
CA PHE A 213 4.84 3.61 3.88
C PHE A 213 5.28 3.04 5.24
N LYS A 214 4.79 3.60 6.37
CA LYS A 214 5.07 3.05 7.70
C LYS A 214 4.43 1.67 7.87
N ASP A 215 3.19 1.52 7.42
CA ASP A 215 2.46 0.25 7.44
C ASP A 215 3.15 -0.77 6.53
N HIS A 216 3.45 -0.37 5.29
CA HIS A 216 4.16 -1.19 4.30
C HIS A 216 5.51 -1.68 4.85
N LYS A 217 6.33 -0.77 5.39
CA LYS A 217 7.61 -1.12 6.03
C LYS A 217 7.45 -2.15 7.15
N LYS A 218 6.40 -2.03 7.97
CA LYS A 218 6.12 -2.98 9.07
C LYS A 218 5.72 -4.35 8.54
N ILE A 219 4.87 -4.40 7.53
CA ILE A 219 4.41 -5.65 6.90
C ILE A 219 5.59 -6.42 6.31
N TYR A 220 6.49 -5.70 5.62
CA TYR A 220 7.68 -6.26 4.96
C TYR A 220 8.90 -6.34 5.89
N GLN A 221 8.72 -6.30 7.22
CA GLN A 221 9.79 -6.51 8.20
C GLN A 221 11.05 -5.65 7.97
N LYS A 222 10.85 -4.35 7.69
CA LYS A 222 11.91 -3.38 7.34
C LYS A 222 12.66 -3.69 6.03
N ARG A 223 12.07 -4.46 5.13
CA ARG A 223 12.57 -4.75 3.77
C ARG A 223 11.49 -4.40 2.73
N PRO A 224 11.05 -3.14 2.67
CA PRO A 224 9.95 -2.74 1.80
C PRO A 224 10.29 -2.93 0.32
N ILE A 225 9.34 -3.43 -0.47
CA ILE A 225 9.49 -3.61 -1.92
C ILE A 225 9.06 -2.38 -2.73
N TYR A 226 8.09 -1.61 -2.23
CA TYR A 226 7.83 -0.24 -2.67
C TYR A 226 8.73 0.71 -1.88
N TRP A 227 9.54 1.50 -2.56
CA TRP A 227 10.43 2.49 -1.98
C TRP A 227 9.82 3.87 -2.09
N GLU A 228 9.88 4.62 -0.99
CA GLU A 228 9.33 5.97 -0.92
C GLU A 228 10.45 6.99 -1.14
N PHE A 229 10.39 7.72 -2.25
CA PHE A 229 11.13 8.96 -2.42
C PHE A 229 10.51 10.03 -1.52
N SER A 230 11.35 10.75 -0.79
CA SER A 230 10.89 11.83 0.09
C SER A 230 11.92 12.95 0.13
N SER A 231 11.49 14.15 -0.25
CA SER A 231 12.32 15.36 -0.17
C SER A 231 12.51 15.89 1.25
N GLY A 232 11.66 15.47 2.21
CA GLY A 232 11.71 15.95 3.58
C GLY A 232 10.33 16.10 4.23
N ARG A 233 10.28 16.92 5.28
CA ARG A 233 9.12 17.05 6.17
C ARG A 233 8.00 17.91 5.60
N ALA A 234 8.29 18.78 4.63
CA ALA A 234 7.27 19.54 3.94
C ALA A 234 6.53 18.69 2.89
N ASN A 235 7.03 17.50 2.58
CA ASN A 235 6.52 16.63 1.51
C ASN A 235 6.48 17.38 0.18
N GLY A 236 7.57 18.09 -0.16
CA GLY A 236 7.69 18.80 -1.43
C GLY A 236 7.76 17.87 -2.64
N PHE A 237 8.36 16.70 -2.47
CA PHE A 237 8.30 15.58 -3.40
C PHE A 237 8.13 14.31 -2.57
N LYS A 238 7.07 13.55 -2.87
CA LYS A 238 6.80 12.28 -2.23
C LYS A 238 6.19 11.31 -3.23
N ALA A 239 6.83 10.17 -3.43
CA ALA A 239 6.40 9.21 -4.44
C ALA A 239 6.82 7.79 -4.06
N LEU A 240 6.10 6.80 -4.56
CA LEU A 240 6.45 5.38 -4.47
C LEU A 240 7.09 4.90 -5.77
N MET A 241 7.99 3.94 -5.65
CA MET A 241 8.60 3.19 -6.75
C MET A 241 8.64 1.71 -6.40
N TYR A 242 8.38 0.82 -7.35
CA TYR A 242 8.49 -0.61 -7.13
C TYR A 242 9.89 -1.13 -7.49
N LEU A 243 10.61 -1.70 -6.52
CA LEU A 243 11.99 -2.19 -6.70
C LEU A 243 12.17 -3.11 -7.91
N HIS A 244 11.23 -4.02 -8.18
CA HIS A 244 11.39 -5.02 -9.24
C HIS A 244 11.18 -4.46 -10.65
N ARG A 245 10.76 -3.19 -10.77
CA ARG A 245 10.65 -2.45 -12.04
C ARG A 245 11.76 -1.41 -12.22
N TYR A 246 12.71 -1.33 -11.28
CA TYR A 246 13.78 -0.34 -11.33
C TYR A 246 14.67 -0.52 -12.56
N ASN A 247 15.12 0.59 -13.14
CA ASN A 247 16.17 0.65 -14.16
C ASN A 247 17.06 1.90 -13.96
N GLU A 248 18.23 1.93 -14.60
CA GLU A 248 19.22 3.00 -14.43
C GLU A 248 18.74 4.41 -14.85
N ASN A 249 17.69 4.49 -15.69
CA ASN A 249 17.14 5.75 -16.19
C ASN A 249 15.99 6.28 -15.32
N GLU A 250 15.57 5.53 -14.30
CA GLU A 250 14.38 5.83 -13.49
C GLU A 250 14.47 7.22 -12.84
N LEU A 251 15.63 7.60 -12.29
CA LEU A 251 15.80 8.89 -11.62
C LEU A 251 15.83 10.07 -12.59
N ALA A 252 16.39 9.88 -13.78
CA ALA A 252 16.34 10.89 -14.83
C ALA A 252 14.88 11.12 -15.28
N MET A 253 14.12 10.03 -15.44
CA MET A 253 12.69 10.07 -15.76
C MET A 253 11.88 10.75 -14.65
N ILE A 254 12.09 10.39 -13.37
CA ILE A 254 11.46 11.04 -12.21
C ILE A 254 11.67 12.55 -12.27
N ARG A 255 12.91 12.97 -12.54
CA ARG A 255 13.27 14.38 -12.56
C ARG A 255 12.46 15.15 -13.61
N THR A 256 12.44 14.65 -14.84
CA THR A 256 11.82 15.33 -15.99
C THR A 256 10.29 15.21 -16.00
N ASN A 257 9.73 14.05 -15.68
CA ASN A 257 8.30 13.77 -15.87
C ASN A 257 7.44 14.02 -14.62
N TYR A 258 8.07 14.09 -13.44
CA TYR A 258 7.37 14.23 -12.17
C TYR A 258 7.84 15.43 -11.37
N LEU A 259 9.14 15.54 -11.09
CA LEU A 259 9.70 16.56 -10.21
C LEU A 259 9.54 17.96 -10.80
N HIS A 260 10.03 18.22 -12.02
CA HIS A 260 9.90 19.54 -12.67
C HIS A 260 8.44 19.94 -12.93
N PRO A 261 7.55 19.04 -13.43
CA PRO A 261 6.13 19.35 -13.54
C PRO A 261 5.49 19.72 -12.21
N LEU A 262 5.82 19.01 -11.12
CA LEU A 262 5.29 19.34 -9.79
C LEU A 262 5.78 20.71 -9.30
N GLN A 263 7.05 21.06 -9.52
CA GLN A 263 7.55 22.42 -9.26
C GLN A 263 6.72 23.49 -10.00
N GLY A 264 6.47 23.29 -11.29
CA GLY A 264 5.65 24.20 -12.09
C GLY A 264 4.22 24.34 -11.57
N ARG A 265 3.63 23.24 -11.07
CA ARG A 265 2.31 23.26 -10.42
C ARG A 265 2.33 24.06 -9.12
N TYR A 266 3.34 23.92 -8.27
CA TYR A 266 3.49 24.75 -7.07
C TYR A 266 3.64 26.23 -7.41
N GLU A 267 4.45 26.58 -8.41
CA GLU A 267 4.65 27.97 -8.83
C GLU A 267 3.38 28.60 -9.39
N THR A 268 2.61 27.83 -10.16
CA THR A 268 1.30 28.28 -10.67
C THR A 268 0.29 28.43 -9.54
N ASN A 269 0.24 27.47 -8.60
CA ASN A 269 -0.65 27.54 -7.44
C ASN A 269 -0.34 28.75 -6.56
N LEU A 270 0.95 29.02 -6.28
CA LEU A 270 1.36 30.20 -5.51
C LEU A 270 0.88 31.50 -6.16
N LYS A 271 1.07 31.66 -7.46
CA LYS A 271 0.57 32.85 -8.19
C LYS A 271 -0.95 33.01 -8.06
N GLN A 272 -1.70 31.91 -8.13
CA GLN A 272 -3.16 31.94 -7.96
C GLN A 272 -3.56 32.29 -6.52
N LEU A 273 -2.92 31.70 -5.53
CA LEU A 273 -3.17 31.97 -4.12
C LEU A 273 -2.84 33.42 -3.75
N ASP A 274 -1.75 33.98 -4.27
CA ASP A 274 -1.37 35.38 -4.06
C ASP A 274 -2.43 36.32 -4.64
N GLN A 275 -2.91 36.08 -5.86
CA GLN A 275 -4.01 36.85 -6.47
C GLN A 275 -5.31 36.76 -5.64
N LEU A 276 -5.65 35.56 -5.16
CA LEU A 276 -6.81 35.38 -4.28
C LEU A 276 -6.63 36.17 -2.97
N LEU A 277 -5.44 36.15 -2.38
CA LEU A 277 -5.14 36.84 -1.12
C LEU A 277 -5.25 38.37 -1.28
N GLU A 278 -4.80 38.92 -2.40
CA GLU A 278 -4.91 40.35 -2.72
C GLU A 278 -6.36 40.82 -2.80
N SER A 279 -7.23 40.01 -3.42
CA SER A 279 -8.65 40.33 -3.61
C SER A 279 -9.55 40.01 -2.41
N GLU A 280 -9.11 39.12 -1.52
CA GLU A 280 -9.88 38.71 -0.34
C GLU A 280 -10.04 39.88 0.65
N THR A 281 -11.18 39.96 1.32
CA THR A 281 -11.49 41.02 2.30
C THR A 281 -11.81 40.44 3.68
N VAL A 282 -12.20 39.15 3.74
CA VAL A 282 -12.54 38.44 4.97
C VAL A 282 -11.26 37.98 5.68
N ALA A 283 -10.98 38.56 6.86
CA ALA A 283 -9.76 38.29 7.62
C ALA A 283 -9.51 36.79 7.93
N LYS A 284 -10.58 36.02 8.16
CA LYS A 284 -10.48 34.57 8.39
C LYS A 284 -9.98 33.83 7.14
N GLU A 285 -10.48 34.18 5.97
CA GLU A 285 -10.10 33.56 4.70
C GLU A 285 -8.70 34.01 4.26
N LYS A 286 -8.33 35.29 4.47
CA LYS A 286 -6.94 35.76 4.32
C LYS A 286 -5.95 34.89 5.08
N LYS A 287 -6.23 34.64 6.36
CA LYS A 287 -5.36 33.81 7.20
C LYS A 287 -5.27 32.35 6.72
N LYS A 288 -6.30 31.83 6.05
CA LYS A 288 -6.22 30.49 5.43
C LYS A 288 -5.35 30.51 4.18
N LEU A 289 -5.53 31.50 3.30
CA LEU A 289 -4.71 31.69 2.11
C LEU A 289 -3.23 31.88 2.46
N GLU A 290 -2.91 32.73 3.45
CA GLU A 290 -1.53 32.91 3.94
C GLU A 290 -0.90 31.61 4.44
N LYS A 291 -1.67 30.77 5.16
CA LYS A 291 -1.20 29.46 5.62
C LYS A 291 -0.94 28.53 4.46
N GLU A 292 -1.80 28.53 3.45
CA GLU A 292 -1.64 27.72 2.26
C GLU A 292 -0.43 28.17 1.43
N ILE A 293 -0.26 29.47 1.21
CA ILE A 293 0.93 30.06 0.55
C ILE A 293 2.20 29.65 1.28
N ASN A 294 2.24 29.75 2.61
CA ASN A 294 3.39 29.33 3.40
C ASN A 294 3.66 27.82 3.28
N HIS A 295 2.61 27.00 3.22
CA HIS A 295 2.73 25.55 3.04
C HIS A 295 3.31 25.21 1.66
N VAL A 296 2.76 25.77 0.59
CA VAL A 296 3.22 25.53 -0.78
C VAL A 296 4.63 26.09 -1.00
N ASN A 297 4.97 27.23 -0.41
CA ASN A 297 6.34 27.76 -0.44
C ASN A 297 7.35 26.82 0.23
N LYS A 298 6.98 26.17 1.35
CA LYS A 298 7.83 25.16 1.99
C LYS A 298 7.99 23.93 1.11
N GLN A 299 6.92 23.45 0.49
CA GLN A 299 6.97 22.35 -0.49
C GLN A 299 7.90 22.71 -1.65
N LEU A 300 7.71 23.88 -2.28
CA LEU A 300 8.52 24.35 -3.40
C LEU A 300 10.00 24.53 -3.03
N SER A 301 10.29 25.09 -1.86
CA SER A 301 11.66 25.24 -1.37
C SER A 301 12.34 23.89 -1.15
N GLU A 302 11.61 22.90 -0.61
CA GLU A 302 12.13 21.56 -0.34
C GLU A 302 12.39 20.79 -1.64
N ILE A 303 11.44 20.76 -2.58
CA ILE A 303 11.62 20.07 -3.87
C ILE A 303 12.75 20.70 -4.73
N LYS A 304 12.96 22.03 -4.65
CA LYS A 304 14.08 22.70 -5.34
C LYS A 304 15.45 22.29 -4.78
N LYS A 305 15.53 22.01 -3.48
CA LYS A 305 16.76 21.49 -2.84
C LYS A 305 16.96 19.99 -3.10
N TYR A 306 15.86 19.28 -3.34
CA TYR A 306 15.87 17.86 -3.67
C TYR A 306 16.31 17.59 -5.12
N ASP A 307 15.99 18.49 -6.05
CA ASP A 307 16.32 18.34 -7.48
C ASP A 307 17.81 18.05 -7.76
N PRO A 308 18.78 18.79 -7.19
CA PRO A 308 20.20 18.48 -7.39
C PRO A 308 20.62 17.10 -6.86
N LEU A 309 19.98 16.60 -5.80
CA LEU A 309 20.28 15.27 -5.25
C LEU A 309 19.82 14.17 -6.20
N ILE A 310 18.60 14.30 -6.74
CA ILE A 310 18.09 13.37 -7.77
C ILE A 310 18.96 13.44 -9.01
N GLN A 311 19.35 14.64 -9.46
CA GLN A 311 20.22 14.80 -10.63
C GLN A 311 21.58 14.13 -10.44
N HIS A 312 22.20 14.29 -9.26
CA HIS A 312 23.48 13.65 -8.95
C HIS A 312 23.38 12.13 -9.11
N ILE A 313 22.41 11.51 -8.45
CA ILE A 313 22.26 10.04 -8.47
C ILE A 313 21.81 9.55 -9.86
N ALA A 314 20.99 10.31 -10.57
CA ALA A 314 20.63 10.00 -11.97
C ALA A 314 21.86 9.91 -12.87
N ASN A 315 22.85 10.78 -12.67
CA ASN A 315 24.11 10.76 -13.44
C ASN A 315 24.99 9.54 -13.12
N GLU A 316 24.89 9.00 -11.91
CA GLU A 316 25.65 7.81 -11.48
C GLU A 316 25.14 6.53 -12.15
N LYS A 317 23.92 6.53 -12.73
CA LYS A 317 23.31 5.38 -13.41
C LYS A 317 23.43 4.08 -12.63
N ILE A 318 23.04 4.14 -11.36
CA ILE A 318 23.21 3.03 -10.42
C ILE A 318 22.38 1.84 -10.90
N SER A 319 23.03 0.70 -11.11
CA SER A 319 22.35 -0.56 -11.38
C SER A 319 22.09 -1.33 -10.08
N LEU A 320 20.92 -1.94 -9.95
CA LEU A 320 20.52 -2.73 -8.78
C LEU A 320 20.43 -4.21 -9.17
N ASP A 321 20.96 -5.07 -8.32
CA ASP A 321 20.83 -6.53 -8.46
C ASP A 321 19.89 -7.04 -7.38
N LEU A 322 18.75 -7.62 -7.77
CA LEU A 322 17.74 -8.08 -6.80
C LEU A 322 18.30 -9.14 -5.83
N ASP A 323 19.33 -9.89 -6.23
CA ASP A 323 19.97 -10.92 -5.41
C ASP A 323 20.80 -10.34 -4.24
N ASP A 324 21.24 -9.08 -4.35
CA ASP A 324 21.88 -8.35 -3.22
C ASP A 324 20.89 -8.10 -2.06
N GLY A 325 19.59 -8.24 -2.35
CA GLY A 325 18.51 -8.04 -1.41
C GLY A 325 18.21 -6.56 -1.13
N VAL A 326 17.05 -6.32 -0.50
CA VAL A 326 16.49 -4.96 -0.35
C VAL A 326 17.44 -4.01 0.39
N VAL A 327 18.07 -4.45 1.48
CA VAL A 327 18.87 -3.58 2.36
C VAL A 327 20.10 -3.02 1.64
N VAL A 328 20.79 -3.86 0.86
CA VAL A 328 22.00 -3.46 0.13
C VAL A 328 21.63 -2.54 -1.03
N ASN A 329 20.63 -2.92 -1.84
CA ASN A 329 20.18 -2.09 -2.96
C ASN A 329 19.65 -0.73 -2.51
N TYR A 330 18.97 -0.66 -1.36
CA TYR A 330 18.44 0.59 -0.83
C TYR A 330 19.56 1.58 -0.49
N GLU A 331 20.61 1.09 0.19
CA GLU A 331 21.79 1.90 0.51
C GLU A 331 22.56 2.29 -0.76
N LYS A 332 22.66 1.37 -1.72
CA LYS A 332 23.30 1.59 -3.01
C LYS A 332 22.61 2.72 -3.78
N LEU A 333 21.28 2.68 -3.92
CA LEU A 333 20.53 3.73 -4.65
C LEU A 333 20.63 5.10 -3.96
N GLN A 334 20.68 5.13 -2.63
CA GLN A 334 20.88 6.37 -1.90
C GLN A 334 22.24 7.00 -2.19
N ASN A 335 23.29 6.21 -2.42
CA ASN A 335 24.65 6.68 -2.71
C ASN A 335 25.16 7.75 -1.73
N GLY A 336 24.93 7.56 -0.43
CA GLY A 336 25.27 8.52 0.63
C GLY A 336 24.32 9.71 0.76
N GLU A 337 23.42 9.91 -0.20
CA GLU A 337 22.37 10.93 -0.17
C GLU A 337 21.09 10.44 0.51
N LYS A 338 20.27 11.37 0.99
CA LYS A 338 18.99 11.06 1.65
C LYS A 338 17.82 11.28 0.70
N ILE A 339 17.78 10.50 -0.39
CA ILE A 339 16.70 10.60 -1.38
C ILE A 339 15.46 9.76 -1.07
N LEU A 340 15.61 8.69 -0.28
CA LEU A 340 14.51 7.81 0.10
C LEU A 340 14.19 7.93 1.60
N THR A 341 12.95 7.58 1.99
CA THR A 341 12.53 7.56 3.39
C THR A 341 13.21 6.45 4.18
N ASN A 342 13.99 6.82 5.20
CA ASN A 342 14.74 5.87 6.03
C ASN A 342 13.93 4.63 6.49
N TYR A 343 14.46 3.45 6.15
CA TYR A 343 13.86 2.16 6.50
C TYR A 343 14.34 1.61 7.86
N LYS A 344 15.44 2.12 8.43
CA LYS A 344 16.02 1.63 9.70
C LYS A 344 15.12 1.92 10.90
#